data_AF-A0A0C9WPN1-F1
#
_entry.id   AF-A0A0C9WPN1-F1
#
_cell.length_a   1.000
_cell.length_b   1.000
_cell.length_c   1.000
_cell.angle_alpha   90.00
_cell.angle_beta   90.00
_cell.angle_gamma   90.00
#
_symmetry.space_group_name_H-M   'P 1'
#
loop_
_entity.id
_entity.type
_entity.pdbx_description
1 polymer ?
#
loop_
_entity_poly.entity_id
_entity_poly.type
_entity_poly.pdbx_seq_one_letter_code
_entity_poly.pdbx_strand_id
1 'polypeptide(L)'
;MTRVQDGKIKIRTKHWPSFLYNEGEYDREERDKGLFKGYLLLRVYRHIFTSPSSAIGKVRKGTKPSKAQIYGMKRASGRTIAYACVQTRFLLNNLNSWSTVDGHFDLHTFYNNIVALFEMNPRSPWVVETL
;
A
#
# COMPACT_ATOMS: atom_id res chain seq x y z
N MET A 1 -9.16 -19.02 -10.08
CA MET A 1 -9.69 -17.85 -9.33
C MET A 1 -11.13 -18.07 -8.82
N THR A 2 -11.90 -19.00 -9.38
CA THR A 2 -13.28 -19.33 -8.98
C THR A 2 -13.47 -19.58 -7.47
N ARG A 3 -12.57 -20.33 -6.81
CA ARG A 3 -12.68 -20.61 -5.36
C ARG A 3 -12.60 -19.37 -4.43
N VAL A 4 -12.00 -18.28 -4.89
CA VAL A 4 -11.96 -17.01 -4.14
C VAL A 4 -13.28 -16.26 -4.34
N GLN A 5 -13.79 -16.24 -5.57
CA GLN A 5 -15.09 -15.64 -5.90
C GLN A 5 -16.25 -16.39 -5.24
N ASP A 6 -16.18 -17.71 -5.17
CA ASP A 6 -17.16 -18.58 -4.48
C ASP A 6 -17.11 -18.45 -2.95
N GLY A 7 -16.24 -17.61 -2.39
CA GLY A 7 -16.11 -17.40 -0.93
C GLY A 7 -15.49 -18.59 -0.16
N LYS A 8 -15.05 -19.64 -0.85
CA LYS A 8 -14.39 -20.82 -0.23
C LYS A 8 -13.03 -20.44 0.38
N ILE A 9 -12.35 -19.43 -0.17
CA ILE A 9 -11.12 -18.86 0.39
C ILE A 9 -11.44 -17.48 0.97
N LYS A 10 -11.43 -17.36 2.30
CA LYS A 10 -11.70 -16.11 3.00
C LYS A 10 -10.43 -15.26 3.08
N ILE A 11 -10.32 -14.24 2.22
CA ILE A 11 -9.26 -13.23 2.30
C ILE A 11 -9.60 -12.29 3.46
N ARG A 12 -8.77 -12.28 4.51
CA ARG A 12 -8.95 -11.46 5.72
C ARG A 12 -7.87 -10.39 5.80
N THR A 13 -8.10 -9.40 6.65
CA THR A 13 -7.20 -8.24 6.90
C THR A 13 -5.84 -8.62 7.49
N LYS A 14 -5.69 -9.84 8.00
CA LYS A 14 -4.42 -10.42 8.47
C LYS A 14 -3.53 -10.99 7.35
N HIS A 15 -4.07 -11.11 6.13
CA HIS A 15 -3.32 -11.62 4.98
C HIS A 15 -2.77 -10.43 4.20
N TRP A 16 -1.44 -10.34 4.08
CA TRP A 16 -0.76 -9.32 3.29
C TRP A 16 -1.06 -9.54 1.80
N PRO A 17 -1.63 -8.55 1.09
CA PRO A 17 -1.82 -8.65 -0.35
C PRO A 17 -0.50 -8.78 -1.10
N SER A 18 -0.49 -9.55 -2.19
CA SER A 18 0.73 -9.79 -3.00
C SER A 18 1.33 -8.52 -3.58
N PHE A 19 0.52 -7.49 -3.90
CA PHE A 19 1.00 -6.22 -4.44
C PHE A 19 1.93 -5.43 -3.50
N LEU A 20 2.00 -5.83 -2.22
CA LEU A 20 2.92 -5.24 -1.26
C LEU A 20 4.38 -5.64 -1.50
N TYR A 21 4.62 -6.71 -2.26
CA TYR A 21 5.94 -7.25 -2.57
C TYR A 21 6.24 -7.08 -4.07
N ASN A 22 7.53 -7.09 -4.44
CA ASN A 22 7.89 -7.30 -5.84
C ASN A 22 7.71 -8.78 -6.21
N GLU A 23 7.64 -9.03 -7.51
CA GLU A 23 7.55 -10.38 -8.03
C GLU A 23 8.79 -11.18 -7.63
N GLY A 24 8.58 -12.34 -7.00
CA GLY A 24 9.66 -13.23 -6.53
C GLY A 24 10.32 -12.83 -5.20
N GLU A 25 9.97 -11.70 -4.58
CA GLU A 25 10.59 -11.27 -3.31
C GLU A 25 9.90 -11.81 -2.05
N TYR A 26 8.73 -12.45 -2.18
CA TYR A 26 8.03 -13.01 -1.03
C TYR A 26 8.77 -14.22 -0.46
N ASP A 27 9.26 -14.09 0.78
CA ASP A 27 9.82 -15.17 1.57
C ASP A 27 8.81 -15.64 2.63
N ARG A 28 8.61 -16.96 2.73
CA ARG A 28 7.65 -17.55 3.68
C ARG A 28 8.19 -17.51 5.12
N GLU A 29 9.50 -17.64 5.28
CA GLU A 29 10.17 -17.66 6.59
C GLU A 29 10.46 -16.23 7.06
N GLU A 30 10.72 -15.31 6.12
CA GLU A 30 11.00 -13.90 6.39
C GLU A 30 9.96 -12.97 5.71
N ARG A 31 8.72 -12.99 6.21
CA ARG A 31 7.58 -12.32 5.57
C ARG A 31 7.69 -10.80 5.48
N ASP A 32 8.55 -10.17 6.28
CA ASP A 32 8.76 -8.72 6.28
C ASP A 32 9.73 -8.29 5.17
N LYS A 33 10.51 -9.22 4.62
CA LYS A 33 11.43 -8.97 3.51
C LYS A 33 10.66 -8.53 2.27
N GLY A 34 11.03 -7.38 1.72
CA GLY A 34 10.36 -6.81 0.55
C GLY A 34 8.94 -6.28 0.80
N LEU A 35 8.43 -6.36 2.03
CA LEU A 35 7.09 -5.88 2.37
C LEU A 35 7.02 -4.35 2.22
N PHE A 36 5.94 -3.87 1.59
CA PHE A 36 5.70 -2.48 1.16
C PHE A 36 6.67 -1.93 0.08
N LYS A 37 7.51 -2.78 -0.53
CA LYS A 37 8.39 -2.40 -1.63
C LYS A 37 7.86 -2.80 -3.01
N GLY A 38 6.63 -3.33 -3.07
CA GLY A 38 6.00 -3.77 -4.31
C GLY A 38 5.84 -2.68 -5.37
N TYR A 39 6.15 -3.04 -6.61
CA TYR A 39 6.12 -2.16 -7.78
C TYR A 39 4.83 -1.35 -7.94
N LEU A 40 3.67 -2.02 -7.82
CA LEU A 40 2.37 -1.35 -7.95
C LEU A 40 2.15 -0.34 -6.84
N LEU A 41 2.45 -0.71 -5.59
CA LEU A 41 2.31 0.16 -4.43
C LEU A 41 3.16 1.43 -4.59
N LEU A 42 4.42 1.29 -5.00
CA LEU A 42 5.33 2.42 -5.22
C LEU A 42 4.76 3.39 -6.27
N ARG A 43 4.16 2.88 -7.35
CA ARG A 43 3.52 3.72 -8.37
C ARG A 43 2.28 4.44 -7.84
N VAL A 44 1.41 3.75 -7.12
CA VAL A 44 0.23 4.36 -6.49
C VAL A 44 0.64 5.43 -5.48
N TYR A 45 1.63 5.15 -4.63
CA TYR A 45 2.17 6.10 -3.67
C TYR A 45 2.71 7.35 -4.37
N ARG A 46 3.53 7.18 -5.40
CA ARG A 46 4.07 8.29 -6.19
C ARG A 46 2.94 9.07 -6.89
N HIS A 47 1.93 8.40 -7.42
CA HIS A 47 0.80 9.03 -8.06
C HIS A 47 0.02 9.93 -7.09
N ILE A 48 -0.26 9.45 -5.88
CA ILE A 48 -1.02 10.17 -4.85
C ILE A 48 -0.20 11.34 -4.30
N PHE A 49 1.02 11.08 -3.82
CA PHE A 49 1.76 12.05 -3.01
C PHE A 49 2.69 12.93 -3.83
N THR A 50 3.20 12.45 -4.97
CA THR A 50 4.15 13.21 -5.80
C THR A 50 3.48 13.72 -7.07
N SER A 51 3.34 12.89 -8.10
CA SER A 51 2.59 13.25 -9.30
C SER A 51 2.38 12.01 -10.17
N PRO A 52 1.39 12.02 -11.07
CA PRO A 52 1.22 10.97 -12.07
C PRO A 52 2.47 10.75 -12.93
N SER A 53 3.14 11.84 -13.34
CA SER A 53 4.37 11.78 -14.14
C SER A 53 5.50 11.06 -13.40
N SER A 54 5.65 11.33 -12.10
CA SER A 54 6.63 10.71 -11.22
C SER A 54 6.45 9.20 -11.10
N ALA A 55 5.21 8.69 -11.12
CA ALA A 55 4.92 7.26 -11.07
C ALA A 55 5.31 6.49 -12.35
N ILE A 56 5.37 7.19 -13.50
CA ILE A 56 5.63 6.60 -14.82
C ILE A 56 7.07 6.88 -15.30
N GLY A 57 7.86 7.63 -14.53
CA GLY A 57 9.22 8.04 -14.93
C GLY A 57 9.24 9.14 -16.01
N LYS A 58 8.13 9.88 -16.15
CA LYS A 58 8.04 11.01 -17.08
C LYS A 58 8.40 12.31 -16.37
N VAL A 59 8.96 13.26 -17.12
CA VAL A 59 9.17 14.63 -16.65
C VAL A 59 7.84 15.23 -16.21
N ARG A 60 7.85 15.92 -15.07
CA ARG A 60 6.65 16.57 -14.52
C ARG A 60 6.16 17.65 -15.48
N LYS A 61 4.90 17.53 -15.92
CA LYS A 61 4.22 18.52 -16.77
C LYS A 61 3.15 19.34 -16.02
N GLY A 62 2.83 18.97 -14.78
CA GLY A 62 1.80 19.64 -14.00
C GLY A 62 2.32 20.89 -13.29
N THR A 63 1.58 22.00 -13.44
CA THR A 63 1.86 23.29 -12.79
C THR A 63 1.50 23.32 -11.31
N LYS A 64 0.58 22.47 -10.85
CA LYS A 64 0.18 22.39 -9.44
C LYS A 64 1.25 21.71 -8.59
N PRO A 65 1.52 22.18 -7.35
CA PRO A 65 2.41 21.51 -6.41
C PRO A 65 1.90 20.10 -6.06
N SER A 66 2.82 19.18 -5.80
CA SER A 66 2.46 17.83 -5.33
C SER A 66 1.89 17.86 -3.92
N LYS A 67 1.13 16.84 -3.51
CA LYS A 67 0.69 16.73 -2.10
C LYS A 67 1.89 16.70 -1.15
N ALA A 68 2.97 16.04 -1.53
CA ALA A 68 4.22 16.03 -0.78
C ALA A 68 4.82 17.43 -0.63
N GLN A 69 4.78 18.28 -1.68
CA GLN A 69 5.21 19.67 -1.59
C GLN A 69 4.28 20.51 -0.70
N ILE A 70 2.97 20.36 -0.88
CA ILE A 70 1.96 21.11 -0.11
C ILE A 70 2.07 20.80 1.39
N TYR A 71 2.27 19.53 1.74
CA TYR A 71 2.38 19.09 3.13
C TYR A 71 3.82 19.03 3.65
N GLY A 72 4.82 19.50 2.88
CA GLY A 72 6.22 19.49 3.30
C GLY A 72 6.81 18.10 3.58
N MET A 73 6.29 17.06 2.93
CA MET A 73 6.71 15.68 3.14
C MET A 73 8.13 15.44 2.59
N LYS A 74 9.07 15.11 3.48
CA LYS A 74 10.46 14.76 3.11
C LYS A 74 10.70 13.26 2.98
N ARG A 75 9.94 12.45 3.72
CA ARG A 75 10.01 10.98 3.74
C ARG A 75 8.61 10.39 3.76
N ALA A 76 8.49 9.11 3.45
CA ALA A 76 7.24 8.41 3.67
C ALA A 76 6.99 8.24 5.18
N SER A 77 5.73 8.12 5.56
CA SER A 77 5.35 7.72 6.91
C SER A 77 4.54 6.44 6.84
N GLY A 78 4.53 5.65 7.92
CA GLY A 78 3.71 4.44 7.99
C GLY A 78 2.23 4.73 7.67
N ARG A 79 1.73 5.90 8.08
CA ARG A 79 0.36 6.37 7.78
C ARG A 79 0.14 6.67 6.30
N THR A 80 1.09 7.28 5.60
CA THR A 80 0.95 7.56 4.16
C THR A 80 1.09 6.30 3.33
N ILE A 81 1.94 5.36 3.75
CA ILE A 81 2.05 4.03 3.14
C ILE A 81 0.75 3.24 3.36
N ALA A 82 0.22 3.22 4.58
CA ALA A 82 -1.07 2.59 4.88
C ALA A 82 -2.19 3.14 4.01
N TYR A 83 -2.24 4.46 3.84
CA TYR A 83 -3.20 5.11 2.95
C TYR A 83 -3.05 4.63 1.50
N ALA A 84 -1.83 4.62 0.96
CA ALA A 84 -1.59 4.11 -0.39
C ALA A 84 -1.96 2.62 -0.53
N CYS A 85 -1.71 1.78 0.47
CA CYS A 85 -2.09 0.37 0.47
C CYS A 85 -3.61 0.18 0.39
N VAL A 86 -4.36 0.95 1.18
CA VAL A 86 -5.83 0.95 1.15
C VAL A 86 -6.34 1.36 -0.23
N GLN A 87 -5.79 2.44 -0.80
CA GLN A 87 -6.18 2.91 -2.14
C GLN A 87 -5.86 1.87 -3.22
N THR A 88 -4.68 1.26 -3.19
CA THR A 88 -4.31 0.19 -4.12
C THR A 88 -5.24 -1.02 -3.98
N ARG A 89 -5.58 -1.42 -2.76
CA ARG A 89 -6.48 -2.56 -2.54
C ARG A 89 -7.89 -2.27 -3.07
N PHE A 90 -8.42 -1.09 -2.79
CA PHE A 90 -9.73 -0.68 -3.31
C PHE A 90 -9.73 -0.61 -4.84
N LEU A 91 -8.68 -0.08 -5.46
CA LEU A 91 -8.51 -0.04 -6.91
C LEU A 91 -8.54 -1.43 -7.57
N LEU A 92 -8.01 -2.45 -6.89
CA LEU A 92 -7.99 -3.83 -7.37
C LEU A 92 -9.28 -4.60 -7.09
N ASN A 93 -10.25 -3.97 -6.43
CA ASN A 93 -11.54 -4.58 -6.12
C ASN A 93 -12.55 -4.35 -7.25
N ASN A 94 -13.58 -5.21 -7.32
CA ASN A 94 -14.70 -5.14 -8.25
C ASN A 94 -15.88 -4.30 -7.72
N LEU A 95 -15.68 -3.49 -6.67
CA LEU A 95 -16.72 -2.59 -6.16
C LEU A 95 -16.77 -1.31 -6.98
N ASN A 96 -17.97 -0.90 -7.39
CA ASN A 96 -18.19 0.28 -8.21
C ASN A 96 -18.14 1.61 -7.41
N SER A 97 -18.17 1.52 -6.09
CA SER A 97 -18.16 2.66 -5.18
C SER A 97 -17.34 2.36 -3.94
N TRP A 98 -16.85 3.42 -3.30
CA TRP A 98 -16.07 3.30 -2.08
C TRP A 98 -16.87 2.60 -0.98
N SER A 99 -16.28 1.54 -0.42
CA SER A 99 -16.80 0.83 0.75
C SER A 99 -15.65 0.53 1.69
N THR A 100 -15.87 0.67 2.99
CA THR A 100 -14.91 0.27 4.02
C THR A 100 -14.76 -1.25 4.11
N VAL A 101 -15.82 -1.98 3.76
CA VAL A 101 -15.85 -3.45 3.80
C VAL A 101 -15.99 -4.01 2.39
N ASP A 102 -14.99 -4.81 2.02
CA ASP A 102 -14.92 -5.59 0.80
C ASP A 102 -15.11 -7.08 1.15
N GLY A 103 -16.37 -7.52 1.21
CA GLY A 103 -16.73 -8.88 1.63
C GLY A 103 -16.26 -9.20 3.06
N HIS A 104 -15.16 -9.93 3.19
CA HIS A 104 -14.53 -10.26 4.48
C HIS A 104 -13.30 -9.42 4.82
N PHE A 105 -13.00 -8.41 4.01
CA PHE A 105 -11.85 -7.56 4.16
C PHE A 105 -12.27 -6.14 4.56
N ASP A 106 -11.92 -5.76 5.79
CA ASP A 106 -12.13 -4.40 6.29
C ASP A 106 -10.89 -3.53 6.01
N LEU A 107 -11.06 -2.51 5.17
CA LEU A 107 -10.01 -1.56 4.82
C LEU A 107 -9.56 -0.71 6.03
N HIS A 108 -10.45 -0.45 6.98
CA HIS A 108 -10.11 0.32 8.19
C HIS A 108 -9.19 -0.50 9.11
N THR A 109 -9.55 -1.76 9.38
CA THR A 109 -8.67 -2.68 10.11
C THR A 109 -7.34 -2.88 9.38
N PHE A 110 -7.36 -3.01 8.05
CA PHE A 110 -6.14 -3.12 7.25
C PHE A 110 -5.22 -1.90 7.40
N TYR A 111 -5.78 -0.69 7.35
CA TYR A 111 -5.03 0.54 7.61
C TYR A 111 -4.36 0.52 8.98
N ASN A 112 -5.13 0.22 10.03
CA ASN A 112 -4.64 0.22 11.40
C ASN A 112 -3.55 -0.84 11.62
N ASN A 113 -3.67 -2.02 11.00
CA ASN A 113 -2.65 -3.06 11.06
C ASN A 113 -1.31 -2.60 10.46
N ILE A 114 -1.35 -1.89 9.32
CA ILE A 114 -0.13 -1.35 8.70
C ILE A 114 0.49 -0.27 9.59
N VAL A 115 -0.32 0.66 10.10
CA VAL A 115 0.18 1.71 11.00
C VAL A 115 0.80 1.10 12.25
N ALA A 116 0.12 0.13 12.87
CA ALA A 116 0.64 -0.57 14.04
C ALA A 116 1.98 -1.27 13.75
N LEU A 117 2.17 -1.85 12.57
CA LEU A 117 3.43 -2.50 12.19
C LEU A 117 4.61 -1.51 12.16
N PHE A 118 4.39 -0.28 11.65
CA PHE A 118 5.42 0.77 11.65
C PHE A 118 5.64 1.40 13.03
N GLU A 119 4.61 1.45 13.87
CA GLU A 119 4.65 2.11 15.18
C GLU A 119 5.08 1.20 16.33
N MET A 120 4.93 -0.13 16.19
CA MET A 120 5.34 -1.11 17.20
C MET A 120 6.85 -1.08 17.46
N ASN A 121 7.67 -0.91 16.42
CA ASN A 121 9.11 -0.77 16.57
C ASN A 121 9.69 0.25 15.57
N PRO A 122 9.56 1.56 15.86
CA PRO A 122 9.95 2.62 14.92
C PRO A 122 11.45 2.66 14.61
N ARG A 123 12.28 2.04 15.46
CA ARG A 123 13.75 2.00 15.32
C ARG A 123 14.24 0.69 14.71
N SER A 124 13.35 -0.23 14.36
CA SER A 124 13.72 -1.44 13.63
C SER A 124 14.45 -1.07 12.34
N PRO A 125 15.57 -1.73 11.99
CA PRO A 125 16.25 -1.51 10.71
C PRO A 125 15.31 -1.59 9.51
N TRP A 126 14.35 -2.52 9.57
CA TRP A 126 13.33 -2.68 8.53
C TRP A 126 12.42 -1.45 8.36
N VAL A 127 11.96 -0.85 9.48
CA VAL A 127 11.14 0.38 9.42
C VAL A 127 11.94 1.52 8.83
N VAL A 128 13.19 1.71 9.27
CA VAL A 128 14.05 2.80 8.81
C VAL A 128 14.39 2.68 7.33
N GLU A 129 14.59 1.45 6.84
CA GLU A 129 14.85 1.16 5.43
C GLU A 129 13.60 1.38 4.55
N THR A 130 12.41 1.13 5.09
CA THR A 130 11.15 1.19 4.34
C THR A 130 10.61 2.62 4.19
N LEU A 131 10.90 3.53 5.13
CA LEU A 131 10.40 4.93 5.17
C LEU A 131 11.29 5.95 4.45
#